data_AF-A0A7X6SPH1-F1
#
_entry.id   AF-A0A7X6SPH1-F1
#
_cell.length_a   1.000
_cell.length_b   1.000
_cell.length_c   1.000
_cell.angle_alpha   90.00
_cell.angle_beta   90.00
_cell.angle_gamma   90.00
#
_symmetry.space_group_name_H-M   'P 1'
#
loop_
_entity.id
_entity.type
_entity.pdbx_description
1 polymer ?
#
loop_
_entity_poly.entity_id
_entity_poly.type
_entity_poly.pdbx_seq_one_letter_code
_entity_poly.pdbx_strand_id
1 'polypeptide(L)'
;MHFLLSLLFVVVNIALAMFLAYLFKWVLFNPKPKKFLGWHIPLTPGFIVKKRDQIFAKIYDALQDYLYQAENPGLRRGYLYEWEEQVRLRALEQVSFIDKVPLLPASFKRKIKNAFANSARNTVSFIFRRTVPQLLEKFQVEHKLEQLDAKISNDVIYGYFQQYIYKPLLIAAAVAGLLIGIINMVLYLILV
;
A
#
# COMPACT_ATOMS: atom_id res chain seq x y z
N MET A 1 39.47 -35.93 21.16
CA MET A 1 38.44 -36.00 20.10
C MET A 1 37.18 -35.20 20.43
N HIS A 2 36.64 -35.31 21.65
CA HIS A 2 35.41 -34.62 22.09
C HIS A 2 35.45 -33.08 21.98
N PHE A 3 36.59 -32.44 22.24
CA PHE A 3 36.75 -30.98 22.06
C PHE A 3 36.66 -30.52 20.59
N LEU A 4 37.20 -31.31 19.66
CA LEU A 4 37.09 -31.03 18.23
C LEU A 4 35.65 -31.18 17.74
N LEU A 5 34.95 -32.19 18.26
CA LEU A 5 33.53 -32.41 17.98
C LEU A 5 32.67 -31.27 18.55
N SER A 6 33.03 -30.75 19.73
CA SER A 6 32.28 -29.67 20.38
C SER A 6 32.43 -28.32 19.64
N LEU A 7 33.57 -28.08 18.98
CA LEU A 7 33.80 -26.90 18.14
C LEU A 7 32.85 -26.84 16.94
N LEU A 8 32.36 -28.00 16.47
CA LEU A 8 31.39 -28.10 15.38
C LEU A 8 30.05 -27.45 15.75
N PHE A 9 29.65 -27.46 17.03
CA PHE A 9 28.44 -26.76 17.47
C PHE A 9 28.53 -25.25 17.23
N VAL A 10 29.70 -24.65 17.43
CA VAL A 10 29.89 -23.21 17.18
C VAL A 10 29.70 -22.90 15.70
N VAL A 11 30.37 -23.66 14.82
CA VAL A 11 30.29 -23.47 13.37
C VAL A 11 28.86 -23.67 12.86
N VAL A 12 28.18 -24.74 13.29
CA VAL A 12 26.80 -25.04 12.86
C VAL A 12 25.83 -23.97 13.32
N ASN A 13 25.95 -23.46 14.55
CA ASN A 13 25.04 -22.42 15.05
C ASN A 13 25.23 -21.07 14.34
N ILE A 14 26.48 -20.68 14.06
CA ILE A 14 26.76 -19.50 13.24
C ILE A 14 26.19 -19.68 11.83
N ALA A 15 26.44 -20.82 11.19
CA ALA A 15 25.92 -21.12 9.85
C ALA A 15 24.39 -21.09 9.82
N LEU A 16 23.72 -21.66 10.82
CA LEU A 16 22.26 -21.67 10.93
C LEU A 16 21.69 -20.26 11.13
N ALA A 17 22.29 -19.45 12.00
CA ALA A 17 21.85 -18.07 12.22
C ALA A 17 22.03 -17.21 10.96
N MET A 18 23.17 -17.34 10.29
CA MET A 18 23.43 -16.64 9.02
C MET A 18 22.49 -17.11 7.90
N PHE A 19 22.17 -18.40 7.85
CA PHE A 19 21.20 -18.97 6.92
C PHE A 19 19.79 -18.40 7.15
N LEU A 20 19.36 -18.26 8.41
CA LEU A 20 18.07 -17.63 8.74
C LEU A 20 18.04 -16.16 8.30
N ALA A 21 19.10 -15.40 8.55
CA ALA A 21 19.21 -14.01 8.08
C ALA A 21 19.14 -13.93 6.53
N TYR A 22 19.81 -14.85 5.84
CA TYR A 22 19.73 -14.96 4.38
C TYR A 22 18.30 -15.27 3.91
N LEU A 23 17.62 -16.25 4.53
CA LEU A 23 16.23 -16.57 4.20
C LEU A 23 15.30 -15.39 4.41
N PHE A 24 15.49 -14.61 5.48
CA PHE A 24 14.71 -13.41 5.73
C PHE A 24 14.81 -12.40 4.57
N LYS A 25 16.04 -12.08 4.14
CA LYS A 25 16.26 -11.25 2.94
C LYS A 25 15.58 -11.85 1.72
N TRP A 26 15.75 -13.16 1.51
CA TRP A 26 15.23 -13.85 0.35
C TRP A 26 13.70 -13.78 0.28
N VAL A 27 13.00 -14.02 1.39
CA VAL A 27 11.53 -13.92 1.48
C VAL A 27 11.02 -12.51 1.23
N LEU A 28 11.78 -11.48 1.62
CA LEU A 28 11.34 -10.09 1.44
C LEU A 28 11.54 -9.56 0.02
N PHE A 29 12.67 -9.91 -0.62
CA PHE A 29 13.13 -9.24 -1.84
C PHE A 29 13.29 -10.15 -3.06
N ASN A 30 12.83 -11.40 -3.04
CA ASN A 30 12.97 -12.27 -4.22
C ASN A 30 12.20 -11.69 -5.43
N PRO A 31 12.87 -11.35 -6.55
CA PRO A 31 12.26 -10.58 -7.63
C PRO A 31 11.28 -11.35 -8.50
N LYS A 32 11.33 -12.70 -8.52
CA LYS A 32 10.49 -13.51 -9.41
C LYS A 32 9.78 -14.64 -8.65
N PRO A 33 8.53 -14.97 -9.03
CA PRO A 33 7.90 -16.20 -8.58
C PRO A 33 8.77 -17.37 -9.02
N LYS A 34 9.28 -18.14 -8.05
CA LYS A 34 10.09 -19.32 -8.33
C LYS A 34 9.21 -20.55 -8.20
N LYS A 35 9.36 -21.47 -9.15
CA LYS A 35 8.80 -22.81 -9.07
C LYS A 35 9.91 -23.74 -8.60
N PHE A 36 9.62 -24.57 -7.61
CA PHE A 36 10.49 -25.66 -7.22
C PHE A 36 9.73 -26.96 -7.49
N LEU A 37 10.30 -27.83 -8.34
CA LEU A 37 9.70 -29.13 -8.65
C LEU A 37 8.26 -29.06 -9.21
N GLY A 38 7.95 -27.98 -9.95
CA GLY A 38 6.61 -27.72 -10.50
C GLY A 38 5.63 -27.02 -9.55
N TRP A 39 5.97 -26.94 -8.25
CA TRP A 39 5.14 -26.32 -7.22
C TRP A 39 5.54 -24.85 -7.05
N HIS A 40 4.54 -23.97 -6.93
CA HIS A 40 4.78 -22.55 -6.67
C HIS A 40 5.22 -22.36 -5.22
N ILE A 41 6.32 -21.64 -5.02
CA ILE A 41 6.74 -21.28 -3.67
C ILE A 41 5.84 -20.12 -3.21
N PRO A 42 5.02 -20.28 -2.15
CA PRO A 42 4.01 -19.29 -1.74
C PRO A 42 4.61 -17.95 -1.30
N LEU A 43 5.90 -17.94 -0.96
CA LEU A 43 6.68 -16.78 -0.50
C LEU A 43 7.40 -16.05 -1.65
N THR A 44 7.07 -16.36 -2.91
CA THR A 44 7.65 -15.72 -4.09
C THR A 44 6.56 -15.22 -5.04
N PRO A 45 6.65 -13.99 -5.60
CA PRO A 45 7.70 -12.98 -5.39
C PRO A 45 7.75 -12.50 -3.94
N GLY A 46 8.87 -11.89 -3.57
CA GLY A 46 9.14 -11.44 -2.21
C GLY A 46 8.06 -10.47 -1.73
N PHE A 47 7.81 -10.47 -0.42
CA PHE A 47 6.69 -9.75 0.16
C PHE A 47 6.71 -8.24 -0.16
N ILE A 48 7.89 -7.60 -0.08
CA ILE A 48 8.04 -6.16 -0.32
C ILE A 48 7.77 -5.83 -1.79
N VAL A 49 8.36 -6.61 -2.70
CA VAL A 49 8.17 -6.48 -4.16
C VAL A 49 6.68 -6.56 -4.50
N LYS A 50 6.02 -7.64 -4.04
CA LYS A 50 4.60 -7.87 -4.30
C LYS A 50 3.73 -6.73 -3.75
N LYS A 51 3.99 -6.27 -2.53
CA LYS A 51 3.18 -5.22 -1.88
C LYS A 51 3.36 -3.87 -2.55
N ARG A 52 4.58 -3.54 -2.95
CA ARG A 52 4.88 -2.31 -3.68
C ARG A 52 4.13 -2.29 -5.01
N ASP A 53 4.23 -3.34 -5.81
CA ASP A 53 3.52 -3.42 -7.10
C ASP A 53 1.99 -3.39 -6.91
N GLN A 54 1.47 -4.06 -5.87
CA GLN A 54 0.04 -3.98 -5.51
C GLN A 54 -0.42 -2.57 -5.15
N ILE A 55 0.41 -1.79 -4.45
CA ILE A 55 0.08 -0.42 -4.07
C ILE A 55 0.05 0.47 -5.31
N PHE A 56 1.08 0.41 -6.15
CA PHE A 56 1.13 1.21 -7.38
C PHE A 56 -0.02 0.85 -8.33
N ALA A 57 -0.31 -0.44 -8.54
CA ALA A 57 -1.46 -0.88 -9.33
C ALA A 57 -2.76 -0.28 -8.80
N LYS A 58 -3.02 -0.35 -7.50
CA LYS A 58 -4.22 0.25 -6.89
C LYS A 58 -4.30 1.76 -7.07
N ILE A 59 -3.17 2.47 -7.02
CA ILE A 59 -3.13 3.92 -7.23
C ILE A 59 -3.47 4.25 -8.68
N TYR A 60 -2.89 3.53 -9.64
CA TYR A 60 -3.21 3.68 -11.07
C TYR A 60 -4.67 3.34 -11.34
N ASP A 61 -5.15 2.21 -10.85
CA ASP A 61 -6.54 1.78 -11.02
C ASP A 61 -7.50 2.83 -10.44
N ALA A 62 -7.21 3.38 -9.26
CA ALA A 62 -8.04 4.42 -8.65
C ALA A 62 -8.02 5.73 -9.46
N LEU A 63 -6.86 6.13 -9.98
CA LEU A 63 -6.75 7.30 -10.85
C LEU A 63 -7.52 7.11 -12.16
N GLN A 64 -7.36 5.96 -12.81
CA GLN A 64 -8.04 5.65 -14.06
C GLN A 64 -9.56 5.55 -13.86
N ASP A 65 -10.01 4.88 -12.80
CA ASP A 65 -11.42 4.79 -12.45
C ASP A 65 -12.01 6.18 -12.13
N TYR A 66 -11.23 7.06 -11.50
CA TYR A 66 -11.62 8.47 -11.29
C TYR A 66 -11.85 9.20 -12.60
N LEU A 67 -10.87 9.16 -13.50
CA LEU A 67 -10.93 9.86 -14.78
C LEU A 67 -12.06 9.30 -15.64
N TYR A 68 -12.22 7.97 -15.67
CA TYR A 68 -13.30 7.29 -16.38
C TYR A 68 -14.68 7.71 -15.85
N GLN A 69 -14.86 7.71 -14.53
CA GLN A 69 -16.11 8.17 -13.93
C GLN A 69 -16.34 9.64 -14.25
N ALA A 70 -15.32 10.51 -14.17
CA ALA A 70 -15.41 11.94 -14.43
C ALA A 70 -15.87 12.23 -15.87
N GLU A 71 -15.28 11.55 -16.87
CA GLU A 71 -15.60 11.66 -18.29
C GLU A 71 -17.03 11.22 -18.63
N ASN A 72 -17.61 10.34 -17.81
CA ASN A 72 -18.92 9.74 -18.04
C ASN A 72 -19.98 10.19 -17.00
N PRO A 73 -20.49 11.45 -17.08
CA PRO A 73 -21.46 11.99 -16.13
C PRO A 73 -22.83 11.29 -16.13
N GLY A 74 -23.14 10.52 -17.18
CA GLY A 74 -24.35 9.71 -17.25
C GLY A 74 -24.34 8.49 -16.31
N LEU A 75 -23.18 8.12 -15.75
CA LEU A 75 -23.06 6.99 -14.83
C LEU A 75 -23.73 7.31 -13.48
N ARG A 76 -24.82 6.62 -13.19
CA ARG A 76 -25.51 6.67 -11.88
C ARG A 76 -24.93 5.66 -10.88
N ARG A 77 -23.61 5.50 -10.89
CA ARG A 77 -22.88 4.55 -10.04
C ARG A 77 -21.46 5.05 -9.81
N GLY A 78 -20.82 4.56 -8.75
CA GLY A 78 -19.47 4.95 -8.38
C GLY A 78 -19.43 6.10 -7.38
N TYR A 79 -18.27 6.29 -6.77
CA TYR A 79 -18.10 7.22 -5.66
C TYR A 79 -18.28 8.69 -6.07
N LEU A 80 -17.98 9.07 -7.31
CA LEU A 80 -18.21 10.45 -7.78
C LEU A 80 -19.70 10.81 -7.79
N TYR A 81 -20.53 9.88 -8.28
CA TYR A 81 -21.99 10.06 -8.26
C TYR A 81 -22.52 10.09 -6.81
N GLU A 82 -22.02 9.21 -5.95
CA GLU A 82 -22.41 9.17 -4.54
C GLU A 82 -22.05 10.46 -3.81
N TRP A 83 -20.86 11.03 -4.06
CA TRP A 83 -20.44 12.29 -3.46
C TRP A 83 -21.30 13.47 -3.93
N GLU A 84 -21.59 13.54 -5.23
CA GLU A 84 -22.51 14.55 -5.79
C GLU A 84 -23.90 14.47 -5.15
N GLU A 85 -24.41 13.25 -4.96
CA GLU A 85 -25.71 13.02 -4.36
C GLU A 85 -25.72 13.34 -2.87
N GLN A 86 -24.65 13.01 -2.14
CA GLN A 86 -24.47 13.42 -0.74
C GLN A 86 -24.44 14.94 -0.60
N VAL A 87 -23.78 15.66 -1.51
CA VAL A 87 -23.81 17.13 -1.54
C VAL A 87 -25.23 17.64 -1.77
N ARG A 88 -25.97 17.03 -2.70
CA ARG A 88 -27.38 17.38 -2.95
C ARG A 88 -28.24 17.19 -1.70
N LEU A 89 -28.08 16.06 -1.00
CA LEU A 89 -28.82 15.75 0.23
C LEU A 89 -28.48 16.73 1.36
N ARG A 90 -27.19 17.00 1.60
CA ARG A 90 -26.76 17.99 2.60
C ARG A 90 -27.26 19.40 2.27
N ALA A 91 -27.25 19.78 1.00
CA ALA A 91 -27.80 21.06 0.56
C ALA A 91 -29.31 21.15 0.79
N LEU A 92 -30.06 20.06 0.57
CA LEU A 92 -31.49 20.02 0.89
C LEU A 92 -31.77 20.16 2.39
N GLU A 93 -30.96 19.50 3.23
CA GLU A 93 -31.07 19.61 4.68
C GLU A 93 -30.81 21.04 5.16
N GLN A 94 -29.78 21.69 4.63
CA GLN A 94 -29.47 23.07 4.98
C GLN A 94 -30.58 24.05 4.56
N VAL A 95 -31.30 23.78 3.47
CA VAL A 95 -32.39 24.65 2.99
C VAL A 95 -33.75 24.25 3.57
N SER A 96 -33.79 23.28 4.50
CA SER A 96 -35.04 22.84 5.15
C SER A 96 -35.72 23.95 5.98
N PHE A 97 -34.99 25.00 6.39
CA PHE A 97 -35.59 26.15 7.08
C PHE A 97 -36.67 26.85 6.24
N ILE A 98 -36.61 26.75 4.90
CA ILE A 98 -37.62 27.32 3.99
C ILE A 98 -39.01 26.71 4.23
N ASP A 99 -39.06 25.48 4.76
CA ASP A 99 -40.33 24.82 5.09
C ASP A 99 -41.09 25.58 6.20
N LYS A 100 -40.37 26.29 7.08
CA LYS A 100 -40.94 27.06 8.20
C LYS A 100 -41.41 28.47 7.81
N VAL A 101 -41.17 28.93 6.58
CA VAL A 101 -41.58 30.26 6.13
C VAL A 101 -43.11 30.31 5.99
N PRO A 102 -43.81 31.16 6.76
CA PRO A 102 -45.25 31.39 6.57
C PRO A 102 -45.49 32.09 5.23
N LEU A 103 -46.65 31.85 4.60
CA LEU A 103 -47.09 32.49 3.35
C LEU A 103 -46.43 32.02 2.05
N LEU A 104 -45.43 31.12 2.07
CA LEU A 104 -44.86 30.57 0.83
C LEU A 104 -45.61 29.30 0.37
N PRO A 105 -46.13 29.22 -0.86
CA PRO A 105 -46.79 28.02 -1.36
C PRO A 105 -45.86 26.80 -1.41
N ALA A 106 -46.39 25.61 -1.11
CA ALA A 106 -45.60 24.37 -1.07
C ALA A 106 -44.83 24.08 -2.38
N SER A 107 -45.42 24.40 -3.54
CA SER A 107 -44.76 24.24 -4.85
C SER A 107 -43.53 25.14 -5.00
N PHE A 108 -43.57 26.37 -4.46
CA PHE A 108 -42.44 27.31 -4.48
C PHE A 108 -41.34 26.87 -3.52
N LYS A 109 -41.71 26.42 -2.30
CA LYS A 109 -40.75 25.88 -1.32
C LYS A 109 -39.93 24.74 -1.94
N ARG A 110 -40.60 23.79 -2.59
CA ARG A 110 -39.95 22.65 -3.27
C ARG A 110 -39.09 23.11 -4.44
N LYS A 111 -39.54 24.06 -5.26
CA LYS A 111 -38.73 24.61 -6.36
C LYS A 111 -37.44 25.25 -5.87
N ILE A 112 -37.49 26.07 -4.82
CA ILE A 112 -36.30 26.73 -4.26
C ILE A 112 -35.32 25.71 -3.68
N LYS A 113 -35.82 24.77 -2.86
CA LYS A 113 -35.01 23.68 -2.29
C LYS A 113 -34.31 22.87 -3.38
N ASN A 114 -35.05 22.45 -4.41
CA ASN A 114 -34.49 21.68 -5.52
C ASN A 114 -33.51 22.51 -6.36
N ALA A 115 -33.80 23.79 -6.62
CA ALA A 115 -32.89 24.67 -7.35
C ALA A 115 -31.56 24.83 -6.61
N PHE A 116 -31.59 25.08 -5.30
CA PHE A 116 -30.38 25.21 -4.49
C PHE A 116 -29.59 23.90 -4.43
N ALA A 117 -30.27 22.79 -4.14
CA ALA A 117 -29.62 21.48 -4.04
C ALA A 117 -29.02 21.02 -5.38
N ASN A 118 -29.74 21.23 -6.49
CA ASN A 118 -29.23 20.91 -7.82
C ASN A 118 -28.10 21.86 -8.23
N SER A 119 -28.15 23.14 -7.85
CA SER A 119 -27.07 24.09 -8.08
C SER A 119 -25.80 23.68 -7.34
N ALA A 120 -25.90 23.35 -6.03
CA ALA A 120 -24.79 22.86 -5.24
C ALA A 120 -24.19 21.58 -5.84
N ARG A 121 -25.04 20.61 -6.21
CA ARG A 121 -24.61 19.39 -6.91
C ARG A 121 -23.89 19.71 -8.21
N ASN A 122 -24.44 20.58 -9.06
CA ASN A 122 -23.86 20.91 -10.36
C ASN A 122 -22.51 21.63 -10.22
N THR A 123 -22.36 22.51 -9.24
CA THR A 123 -21.09 23.18 -8.94
C THR A 123 -20.03 22.17 -8.54
N VAL A 124 -20.36 21.24 -7.63
CA VAL A 124 -19.43 20.18 -7.22
C VAL A 124 -19.12 19.23 -8.37
N SER A 125 -20.13 18.87 -9.17
CA SER A 125 -19.97 18.06 -10.37
C SER A 125 -19.01 18.71 -11.36
N PHE A 126 -19.12 20.01 -11.59
CA PHE A 126 -18.19 20.76 -12.42
C PHE A 126 -16.76 20.70 -11.86
N ILE A 127 -16.58 20.89 -10.55
CA ILE A 127 -15.26 20.84 -9.91
C ILE A 127 -14.65 19.44 -10.06
N PHE A 128 -15.38 18.39 -9.66
CA PHE A 128 -14.85 17.03 -9.68
C PHE A 128 -14.69 16.45 -11.08
N ARG A 129 -15.56 16.79 -12.02
CA ARG A 129 -15.55 16.17 -13.35
C ARG A 129 -14.79 16.98 -14.39
N ARG A 130 -14.50 18.25 -14.13
CA ARG A 130 -13.80 19.12 -15.08
C ARG A 130 -12.55 19.72 -14.47
N THR A 131 -12.66 20.41 -13.34
CA THR A 131 -11.52 21.09 -12.74
C THR A 131 -10.46 20.10 -12.24
N VAL A 132 -10.85 19.07 -11.51
CA VAL A 132 -9.89 18.08 -10.98
C VAL A 132 -9.17 17.32 -12.10
N PRO A 133 -9.85 16.76 -13.12
CA PRO A 133 -9.18 16.13 -14.25
C PRO A 133 -8.19 17.06 -14.97
N GLN A 134 -8.59 18.31 -15.22
CA GLN A 134 -7.69 19.31 -15.82
C GLN A 134 -6.45 19.59 -14.96
N LEU A 135 -6.60 19.61 -13.63
CA LEU A 135 -5.45 19.74 -12.73
C LEU A 135 -4.58 18.49 -12.77
N LEU A 136 -5.15 17.29 -12.76
CA LEU A 136 -4.42 16.02 -12.86
C LEU A 136 -3.57 15.97 -14.14
N GLU A 137 -4.15 16.39 -15.26
CA GLU A 137 -3.46 16.49 -16.55
C GLU A 137 -2.37 17.57 -16.55
N LYS A 138 -2.70 18.79 -16.08
CA LYS A 138 -1.74 19.91 -16.01
C LYS A 138 -0.53 19.59 -15.13
N PHE A 139 -0.75 18.91 -14.00
CA PHE A 139 0.33 18.48 -13.13
C PHE A 139 1.00 17.18 -13.60
N GLN A 140 0.53 16.59 -14.70
CA GLN A 140 1.02 15.35 -15.27
C GLN A 140 1.11 14.26 -14.19
N VAL A 141 0.04 14.11 -13.40
CA VAL A 141 0.04 13.22 -12.23
C VAL A 141 0.37 11.78 -12.63
N GLU A 142 -0.14 11.31 -13.77
CA GLU A 142 0.21 10.00 -14.32
C GLU A 142 1.72 9.86 -14.56
N HIS A 143 2.34 10.82 -15.25
CA HIS A 143 3.79 10.81 -15.46
C HIS A 143 4.59 10.92 -14.14
N LYS A 144 4.10 11.71 -13.18
CA LYS A 144 4.73 11.79 -11.85
C LYS A 144 4.60 10.48 -11.07
N LEU A 145 3.49 9.76 -11.23
CA LEU A 145 3.31 8.42 -10.66
C LEU A 145 4.28 7.43 -11.31
N GLU A 146 4.49 7.48 -12.63
CA GLU A 146 5.48 6.64 -13.32
C GLU A 146 6.90 6.94 -12.84
N GLN A 147 7.24 8.23 -12.69
CA GLN A 147 8.53 8.62 -12.12
C GLN A 147 8.66 8.17 -10.67
N LEU A 148 7.59 8.22 -9.88
CA LEU A 148 7.59 7.78 -8.49
C LEU A 148 7.72 6.26 -8.39
N ASP A 149 7.06 5.52 -9.26
CA ASP A 149 7.21 4.08 -9.44
C ASP A 149 8.69 3.77 -9.73
N ALA A 150 9.27 4.42 -10.75
CA ALA A 150 10.68 4.24 -11.09
C ALA A 150 11.65 4.63 -9.95
N LYS A 151 11.38 5.70 -9.19
CA LYS A 151 12.20 6.14 -8.06
C LYS A 151 12.08 5.23 -6.84
N ILE A 152 10.88 4.75 -6.55
CA ILE A 152 10.59 3.76 -5.50
C ILE A 152 10.72 2.36 -6.14
N SER A 153 11.78 2.15 -6.92
CA SER A 153 12.07 0.85 -7.50
C SER A 153 12.45 -0.14 -6.39
N ASN A 154 12.21 -1.42 -6.68
CA ASN A 154 12.61 -2.49 -5.78
C ASN A 154 14.11 -2.44 -5.47
N ASP A 155 14.94 -1.96 -6.39
CA ASP A 155 16.38 -1.80 -6.21
C ASP A 155 16.74 -0.73 -5.19
N VAL A 156 16.01 0.40 -5.18
CA VAL A 156 16.22 1.46 -4.19
C VAL A 156 15.83 0.97 -2.79
N ILE A 157 14.64 0.37 -2.66
CA ILE A 157 14.19 -0.20 -1.37
C ILE A 157 15.16 -1.28 -0.89
N TYR A 158 15.62 -2.13 -1.80
CA TYR A 158 16.60 -3.16 -1.52
C TYR A 158 17.94 -2.57 -1.08
N GLY A 159 18.40 -1.48 -1.70
CA GLY A 159 19.62 -0.77 -1.32
C GLY A 159 19.56 -0.24 0.12
N TYR A 160 18.47 0.44 0.48
CA TYR A 160 18.24 0.90 1.86
C TYR A 160 18.14 -0.27 2.84
N PHE A 161 17.38 -1.32 2.50
CA PHE A 161 17.31 -2.53 3.32
C PHE A 161 18.68 -3.16 3.53
N GLN A 162 19.49 -3.26 2.47
CA GLN A 162 20.80 -3.88 2.53
C GLN A 162 21.74 -3.12 3.47
N GLN A 163 21.74 -1.79 3.40
CA GLN A 163 22.61 -0.94 4.21
C GLN A 163 22.19 -0.89 5.68
N TYR A 164 20.91 -0.66 5.94
CA TYR A 164 20.43 -0.32 7.29
C TYR A 164 19.86 -1.50 8.07
N ILE A 165 19.42 -2.57 7.39
CA ILE A 165 18.75 -3.70 8.04
C ILE A 165 19.57 -4.98 7.86
N TYR A 166 19.89 -5.36 6.62
CA TYR A 166 20.51 -6.66 6.35
C TYR A 166 21.93 -6.77 6.89
N LYS A 167 22.78 -5.75 6.68
CA LYS A 167 24.16 -5.76 7.21
C LYS A 167 24.18 -5.86 8.75
N PRO A 168 23.46 -5.00 9.50
CA PRO A 168 23.35 -5.16 10.95
C PRO A 168 22.74 -6.51 11.37
N LEU A 169 21.74 -7.01 10.65
CA LEU A 169 21.12 -8.30 10.92
C LEU A 169 22.11 -9.46 10.78
N LEU A 170 22.99 -9.44 9.77
CA LEU A 170 24.03 -10.48 9.62
C LEU A 170 25.02 -10.44 10.78
N ILE A 171 25.44 -9.24 11.21
CA ILE A 171 26.33 -9.09 12.37
C ILE A 171 25.64 -9.63 13.62
N ALA A 172 24.39 -9.23 13.86
CA ALA A 172 23.61 -9.71 14.99
C ALA A 172 23.40 -11.23 14.96
N ALA A 173 23.10 -11.80 13.79
CA ALA A 173 22.94 -13.24 13.60
C ALA A 173 24.25 -14.00 13.85
N ALA A 174 25.38 -13.49 13.36
CA ALA A 174 26.69 -14.11 13.60
C ALA A 174 27.05 -14.10 15.09
N VAL A 175 26.84 -12.97 15.78
CA VAL A 175 27.09 -12.85 17.23
C VAL A 175 26.16 -13.77 18.02
N ALA A 176 24.86 -13.79 17.69
CA ALA A 176 23.90 -14.68 18.35
C ALA A 176 24.25 -16.16 18.13
N GLY A 177 24.57 -16.54 16.88
CA GLY A 177 24.97 -17.90 16.54
C GLY A 177 26.26 -18.33 17.24
N LEU A 178 27.22 -17.41 17.42
CA LEU A 178 28.44 -17.66 18.17
C LEU A 178 28.14 -17.88 19.66
N LEU A 179 27.35 -17.01 20.29
CA LEU A 179 26.99 -17.14 21.71
C LEU A 179 26.25 -18.45 21.98
N ILE A 180 25.24 -18.76 21.17
CA ILE A 180 24.49 -20.03 21.25
C ILE A 180 25.44 -21.21 21.02
N GLY A 181 26.35 -21.10 20.05
CA GLY A 181 27.36 -22.08 19.76
C GLY A 181 28.27 -22.38 20.95
N ILE A 182 28.78 -21.34 21.63
CA ILE A 182 29.62 -21.49 22.84
C ILE A 182 28.82 -22.14 23.96
N ILE A 183 27.58 -21.71 24.20
CA ILE A 183 26.72 -22.31 25.23
C ILE A 183 26.52 -23.81 24.95
N ASN A 184 26.18 -24.18 23.71
CA ASN A 184 26.00 -25.57 23.30
C ASN A 184 27.30 -26.38 23.44
N MET A 185 28.45 -25.78 23.11
CA MET A 185 29.75 -26.40 23.27
C MET A 185 30.06 -26.69 24.76
N VAL A 186 29.83 -25.71 25.64
CA VAL A 186 30.06 -25.86 27.09
C VAL A 186 29.13 -26.92 27.67
N LEU A 187 27.83 -26.89 27.32
CA LEU A 187 26.87 -27.90 27.76
C LEU A 187 27.28 -29.31 27.31
N TYR A 188 27.71 -29.47 26.07
CA TYR A 188 28.19 -30.76 25.55
C TYR A 188 29.41 -31.28 26.33
N LEU A 189 30.37 -30.40 26.66
CA LEU A 189 31.56 -30.77 27.43
C LEU A 189 31.27 -31.08 28.90
N ILE A 190 30.17 -30.59 29.46
CA ILE A 190 29.74 -30.94 30.84
C ILE A 190 29.03 -32.29 30.87
N LEU A 191 28.30 -32.63 29.80
CA LEU A 191 27.47 -33.84 29.72
C LEU A 191 28.24 -35.11 29.30
N VAL A 192 29.45 -34.95 28.74
CA VAL A 192 30.32 -36.02 28.23
C VAL A 192 31.58 -36.10 29.07
#